data_AF-A0A445EUD1-F1
#
_entry.id   AF-A0A445EUD1-F1
#
_cell.length_a   1.000
_cell.length_b   1.000
_cell.length_c   1.000
_cell.angle_alpha   90.00
_cell.angle_beta   90.00
_cell.angle_gamma   90.00
#
_symmetry.space_group_name_H-M   'P 1'
#
loop_
_entity.id
_entity.type
_entity.pdbx_description
1 polymer ?
#
loop_
_entity_poly.entity_id
_entity_poly.type
_entity_poly.pdbx_seq_one_letter_code
_entity_poly.pdbx_strand_id
1 'polypeptide(L)'
;MANTLYFKGLWRDSGTFREKDTQDGDFHLLDGGGSVKVPFMDGSHNHYAIAHHYQDFKVLSLNYKEASENGPKRMYAMHIFLPDEINGLPALVEKKNLGVLKIPRFRLSFMVEASPMLKKMGLVLPFMEGALTEMVEERAAYISDIIQKCIIEVNEEGTKAVAAGRLQIPTTAGRGRRTREKPPPPFDFIADHPFLFLIREQFTGTVLFVGQVLNPLYG
;
A
#
# COMPACT_ATOMS: atom_id res chain seq x y z
N MET A 1 7.09 -29.64 -7.47
CA MET A 1 6.61 -29.29 -6.11
C MET A 1 5.33 -28.48 -6.28
N ALA A 2 4.22 -28.87 -5.66
CA ALA A 2 2.96 -28.14 -5.70
C ALA A 2 2.67 -27.61 -4.30
N ASN A 3 2.47 -26.30 -4.18
CA ASN A 3 2.05 -25.66 -2.93
C ASN A 3 0.59 -25.22 -3.10
N THR A 4 -0.29 -25.63 -2.19
CA THR A 4 -1.70 -25.20 -2.20
C THR A 4 -1.95 -24.43 -0.91
N LEU A 5 -2.41 -23.19 -1.05
CA LEU A 5 -2.81 -22.33 0.07
C LEU A 5 -4.34 -22.23 0.07
N TYR A 6 -4.98 -22.62 1.18
CA TYR A 6 -6.42 -22.46 1.38
C TYR A 6 -6.66 -21.44 2.50
N PHE A 7 -7.43 -20.39 2.21
CA PHE A 7 -7.80 -19.36 3.18
C PHE A 7 -9.31 -19.36 3.39
N LYS A 8 -9.75 -19.48 4.65
CA LYS A 8 -11.14 -19.34 5.08
C LYS A 8 -11.22 -18.32 6.21
N GLY A 9 -11.67 -17.12 5.90
CA GLY A 9 -11.93 -16.04 6.86
C GLY A 9 -13.43 -15.82 7.04
N LEU A 10 -13.83 -15.43 8.25
CA LEU A 10 -15.19 -14.94 8.52
C LEU A 10 -15.21 -13.44 8.35
N TRP A 11 -16.25 -12.87 7.73
CA TRP A 11 -16.42 -11.42 7.70
C TRP A 11 -16.42 -10.84 9.13
N ARG A 12 -15.94 -9.61 9.29
CA ARG A 12 -15.89 -8.94 10.59
C ARG A 12 -17.27 -8.92 11.25
N ASP A 13 -18.29 -8.66 10.46
CA ASP A 13 -19.67 -8.58 10.88
C ASP A 13 -20.47 -9.67 10.20
N SER A 14 -21.22 -10.46 10.99
CA SER A 14 -22.04 -11.56 10.47
C SER A 14 -23.18 -11.08 9.56
N GLY A 15 -23.46 -9.77 9.54
CA GLY A 15 -24.42 -9.13 8.65
C GLY A 15 -23.83 -8.50 7.40
N THR A 16 -22.53 -8.66 7.11
CA THR A 16 -21.89 -8.07 5.91
C THR A 16 -22.58 -8.51 4.62
N PHE A 17 -22.93 -9.80 4.50
CA PHE A 17 -23.79 -10.32 3.45
C PHE A 17 -24.79 -11.28 4.06
N ARG A 18 -26.03 -11.23 3.60
CA ARG A 18 -27.10 -12.12 4.07
C ARG A 18 -27.45 -13.10 2.97
N GLU A 19 -27.35 -14.38 3.27
CA GLU A 19 -27.60 -15.44 2.28
C GLU A 19 -28.97 -15.32 1.60
N LYS A 20 -30.00 -14.95 2.38
CA LYS A 20 -31.36 -14.72 1.88
C LYS A 20 -31.50 -13.55 0.90
N ASP A 21 -30.54 -12.62 0.89
CA ASP A 21 -30.55 -11.43 0.05
C ASP A 21 -29.70 -11.68 -1.22
N THR A 22 -28.97 -12.80 -1.29
CA THR A 22 -28.22 -13.23 -2.48
C THR A 22 -29.17 -13.53 -3.63
N GLN A 23 -28.90 -12.94 -4.80
CA GLN A 23 -29.70 -13.14 -6.01
C GLN A 23 -28.82 -13.32 -7.24
N ASP A 24 -29.33 -14.02 -8.25
CA ASP A 24 -28.62 -14.22 -9.50
C ASP A 24 -28.55 -12.91 -10.30
N GLY A 25 -27.33 -12.50 -10.64
CA GLY A 25 -27.02 -11.33 -11.45
C GLY A 25 -26.15 -11.70 -12.65
N ASP A 26 -26.07 -10.80 -13.63
CA ASP A 26 -25.19 -10.97 -14.77
C ASP A 26 -23.76 -10.55 -14.41
N PHE A 27 -22.79 -11.44 -14.62
CA PHE A 27 -21.36 -11.14 -14.55
C PHE A 27 -20.78 -11.14 -15.96
N HIS A 28 -20.20 -10.01 -16.36
CA HIS A 28 -19.64 -9.82 -17.70
C HIS A 28 -18.21 -10.38 -17.76
N LEU A 29 -17.98 -11.27 -18.72
CA LEU A 29 -16.66 -11.85 -18.98
C LEU A 29 -15.84 -10.93 -19.88
N LEU A 30 -14.52 -10.96 -19.71
CA LEU A 30 -13.57 -10.19 -20.54
C LEU A 30 -13.65 -10.59 -22.02
N ASP A 31 -13.15 -9.70 -22.88
CA ASP A 31 -12.86 -9.94 -24.30
C ASP A 31 -14.03 -10.48 -25.12
N GLY A 32 -15.26 -10.04 -24.81
CA GLY A 32 -16.45 -10.45 -25.55
C GLY A 32 -16.97 -11.83 -25.19
N GLY A 33 -16.54 -12.40 -24.05
CA GLY A 33 -17.05 -13.67 -23.51
C GLY A 33 -18.54 -13.64 -23.10
N GLY A 34 -19.24 -12.52 -23.29
CA GLY A 34 -20.65 -12.36 -22.95
C GLY A 34 -20.88 -12.18 -21.45
N SER A 35 -22.05 -12.59 -20.98
CA SER A 35 -22.39 -12.59 -19.57
C SER A 35 -22.81 -13.98 -19.10
N VAL A 36 -22.48 -14.29 -17.84
CA VAL A 36 -22.91 -15.50 -17.14
C VAL A 36 -23.73 -15.10 -15.92
N LYS A 37 -24.78 -15.87 -15.60
CA LYS A 37 -25.54 -15.69 -14.36
C LYS A 37 -24.75 -16.28 -13.18
N VAL A 38 -24.53 -15.48 -12.15
CA VAL A 38 -23.87 -15.90 -10.91
C VAL A 38 -24.61 -15.33 -9.70
N PRO A 39 -24.57 -15.99 -8.53
CA PRO A 39 -25.13 -15.45 -7.31
C PRO A 39 -24.31 -14.24 -6.84
N PHE A 40 -24.93 -13.07 -6.79
CA PHE A 40 -24.36 -11.86 -6.21
C PHE A 40 -24.78 -11.77 -4.74
N MET A 41 -23.79 -11.76 -3.84
CA MET A 41 -24.03 -11.53 -2.42
C MET A 41 -24.46 -10.08 -2.18
N ASP A 42 -25.56 -9.87 -1.46
CA ASP A 42 -26.09 -8.55 -1.11
C ASP A 42 -26.04 -8.33 0.42
N GLY A 43 -25.80 -7.08 0.82
CA GLY A 43 -25.47 -6.70 2.19
C GLY A 43 -25.71 -5.21 2.46
N SER A 44 -26.19 -4.87 3.67
CA SER A 44 -26.57 -3.49 4.01
C SER A 44 -25.34 -2.59 4.20
N HIS A 45 -25.37 -1.41 3.58
CA HIS A 45 -24.19 -0.66 3.14
C HIS A 45 -23.53 0.25 4.20
N ASN A 46 -24.17 0.48 5.36
CA ASN A 46 -23.83 1.66 6.16
C ASN A 46 -22.68 1.53 7.18
N HIS A 47 -22.15 0.33 7.47
CA HIS A 47 -21.22 0.20 8.61
C HIS A 47 -19.95 -0.65 8.39
N TYR A 48 -19.80 -1.35 7.25
CA TYR A 48 -18.80 -2.44 7.16
C TYR A 48 -17.87 -2.40 5.94
N ALA A 49 -18.13 -1.51 4.98
CA ALA A 49 -17.40 -1.39 3.74
C ALA A 49 -16.79 0.00 3.62
N ILE A 50 -15.46 0.08 3.44
CA ILE A 50 -14.79 1.33 3.05
C ILE A 50 -14.62 1.26 1.54
N ALA A 51 -15.32 2.15 0.83
CA ALA A 51 -15.20 2.27 -0.61
C ALA A 51 -14.59 3.63 -0.97
N HIS A 52 -13.57 3.63 -1.83
CA HIS A 52 -12.99 4.82 -2.42
C HIS A 52 -13.27 4.85 -3.92
N HIS A 53 -13.70 6.01 -4.41
CA HIS A 53 -13.89 6.26 -5.82
C HIS A 53 -12.71 7.05 -6.36
N TYR A 54 -12.04 6.52 -7.39
CA TYR A 54 -10.99 7.21 -8.14
C TYR A 54 -11.54 7.61 -9.51
N GLN A 55 -10.71 8.19 -10.37
CA GLN A 55 -11.18 8.69 -11.66
C GLN A 55 -11.68 7.57 -12.60
N ASP A 56 -11.07 6.38 -12.54
CA ASP A 56 -11.33 5.28 -13.49
C ASP A 56 -11.71 3.94 -12.83
N PHE A 57 -11.73 3.90 -11.50
CA PHE A 57 -12.00 2.67 -10.74
C PHE A 57 -12.44 2.95 -9.30
N LYS A 58 -13.05 1.93 -8.70
CA LYS A 58 -13.48 1.89 -7.31
C LYS A 58 -12.65 0.87 -6.54
N VAL A 59 -12.36 1.16 -5.28
CA VAL A 59 -11.71 0.20 -4.37
C VAL A 59 -12.62 -0.04 -3.18
N LEU A 60 -13.02 -1.29 -2.97
CA LEU A 60 -13.79 -1.73 -1.81
C LEU A 60 -12.89 -2.52 -0.86
N SER A 61 -12.93 -2.18 0.44
CA SER A 61 -12.22 -2.91 1.50
C SER A 61 -13.23 -3.59 2.44
N LEU A 62 -13.14 -4.91 2.56
CA LEU A 62 -13.97 -5.74 3.43
C LEU A 62 -13.12 -6.41 4.50
N ASN A 63 -13.33 -6.05 5.76
CA ASN A 63 -12.57 -6.59 6.87
C ASN A 63 -13.06 -7.99 7.26
N TYR A 64 -12.12 -8.89 7.55
CA TYR A 64 -12.40 -10.16 8.22
C TYR A 64 -12.41 -9.98 9.74
N LYS A 65 -13.02 -10.93 10.44
CA LYS A 65 -12.98 -11.04 11.89
C LYS A 65 -11.53 -11.22 12.34
N GLU A 66 -11.18 -10.57 13.45
CA GLU A 66 -9.86 -10.67 14.05
C GLU A 66 -9.53 -12.13 14.37
N ALA A 67 -8.34 -12.57 13.99
CA ALA A 67 -7.98 -13.99 14.01
C ALA A 67 -7.53 -14.51 15.39
N SER A 68 -7.50 -13.67 16.44
CA SER A 68 -6.98 -14.08 17.75
C SER A 68 -7.65 -13.38 18.92
N GLU A 69 -8.02 -14.17 19.94
CA GLU A 69 -8.46 -13.66 21.25
C GLU A 69 -7.29 -13.55 22.25
N ASN A 70 -6.19 -14.29 22.05
CA ASN A 70 -5.08 -14.42 23.02
C ASN A 70 -3.66 -14.30 22.41
N GLY A 71 -3.54 -13.83 21.17
CA GLY A 71 -2.28 -13.67 20.43
C GLY A 71 -2.15 -12.27 19.81
N PRO A 72 -1.08 -11.99 19.02
CA PRO A 72 -0.92 -10.71 18.38
C PRO A 72 -2.13 -10.42 17.49
N LYS A 73 -2.75 -9.25 17.69
CA LYS A 73 -3.89 -8.79 16.93
C LYS A 73 -3.57 -8.83 15.44
N ARG A 74 -4.28 -9.68 14.69
CA ARG A 74 -4.15 -9.82 13.24
C ARG A 74 -5.50 -9.56 12.61
N MET A 75 -5.57 -8.49 11.83
CA MET A 75 -6.72 -8.13 11.02
C MET A 75 -6.37 -8.34 9.56
N TYR A 76 -7.26 -8.99 8.83
CA TYR A 76 -7.14 -9.21 7.40
C TYR A 76 -8.28 -8.48 6.70
N ALA A 77 -8.05 -8.02 5.48
CA ALA A 77 -9.08 -7.42 4.65
C ALA A 77 -8.97 -7.93 3.21
N MET A 78 -10.12 -8.07 2.56
CA MET A 78 -10.21 -8.26 1.12
C MET A 78 -10.35 -6.90 0.46
N HIS A 79 -9.48 -6.61 -0.52
CA HIS A 79 -9.58 -5.43 -1.37
C HIS A 79 -10.05 -5.83 -2.76
N ILE A 80 -11.14 -5.23 -3.23
CA ILE A 80 -11.70 -5.45 -4.56
C ILE A 80 -11.51 -4.16 -5.35
N PHE A 81 -10.75 -4.25 -6.43
CA PHE A 81 -10.57 -3.15 -7.39
C PHE A 81 -11.52 -3.38 -8.56
N LEU A 82 -12.47 -2.47 -8.73
CA LEU A 82 -13.50 -2.55 -9.77
C LEU A 82 -13.30 -1.38 -10.74
N PRO A 83 -12.79 -1.62 -11.96
CA PRO A 83 -12.76 -0.62 -13.01
C PRO A 83 -14.18 -0.12 -13.33
N ASP A 84 -14.30 1.14 -13.74
CA ASP A 84 -15.61 1.69 -14.14
C ASP A 84 -16.08 1.12 -15.49
N GLU A 85 -15.14 0.82 -16.38
CA GLU A 85 -15.39 0.13 -17.64
C GLU A 85 -15.41 -1.40 -17.46
N ILE A 86 -16.37 -2.08 -18.09
CA ILE A 86 -16.53 -3.55 -18.01
C ILE A 86 -15.25 -4.30 -18.41
N ASN A 87 -14.55 -3.79 -19.44
CA ASN A 87 -13.27 -4.33 -19.91
C ASN A 87 -12.07 -3.50 -19.42
N GLY A 88 -12.21 -2.77 -18.32
CA GLY A 88 -11.16 -1.88 -17.79
C GLY A 88 -10.08 -2.59 -16.97
N LEU A 89 -10.26 -3.89 -16.64
CA LEU A 89 -9.32 -4.62 -15.79
C LEU A 89 -7.90 -4.70 -16.38
N PRO A 90 -7.69 -4.95 -17.68
CA PRO A 90 -6.38 -4.88 -18.30
C PRO A 90 -5.69 -3.54 -18.06
N ALA A 91 -6.39 -2.41 -18.19
CA ALA A 91 -5.81 -1.08 -17.99
C ALA A 91 -5.37 -0.83 -16.54
N LEU A 92 -5.94 -1.53 -15.56
CA LEU A 92 -5.57 -1.46 -14.15
C LEU A 92 -4.35 -2.34 -13.82
N VAL A 93 -4.19 -3.46 -14.52
CA VAL A 93 -3.10 -4.43 -14.31
C VAL A 93 -1.90 -4.15 -15.22
N GLU A 94 -2.12 -3.44 -16.32
CA GLU A 94 -1.07 -3.09 -17.27
C GLU A 94 -0.04 -2.15 -16.64
N LYS A 95 1.23 -2.55 -16.79
CA LYS A 95 2.34 -1.64 -16.58
C LYS A 95 2.31 -0.58 -17.67
N LYS A 96 1.81 0.60 -17.35
CA LYS A 96 1.91 1.76 -18.24
C LYS A 96 3.37 2.18 -18.35
N ASN A 97 3.79 2.49 -19.58
CA ASN A 97 5.11 3.05 -19.79
C ASN A 97 5.17 4.46 -19.19
N LEU A 98 6.20 4.71 -18.40
CA LEU A 98 6.48 6.02 -17.85
C LEU A 98 7.11 6.89 -18.94
N GLY A 99 6.60 8.10 -19.13
CA GLY A 99 7.11 9.07 -20.08
C GLY A 99 8.21 9.89 -19.44
N VAL A 100 7.84 11.06 -18.93
CA VAL A 100 8.72 11.93 -18.16
C VAL A 100 8.63 11.57 -16.68
N LEU A 101 9.79 11.42 -16.03
CA LEU A 101 9.92 11.31 -14.58
C LEU A 101 10.65 12.55 -14.03
N LYS A 102 9.99 13.31 -13.17
CA LYS A 102 10.57 14.44 -12.44
C LYS A 102 10.20 14.35 -10.97
N ILE A 103 11.22 14.25 -10.12
CA ILE A 103 11.11 14.32 -8.66
C ILE A 103 12.14 15.36 -8.20
N PRO A 104 11.81 16.28 -7.29
CA PRO A 104 12.77 17.24 -6.78
C PRO A 104 13.87 16.56 -5.98
N ARG A 105 15.09 17.10 -6.03
CA ARG A 105 16.09 16.82 -4.99
C ARG A 105 15.59 17.41 -3.68
N PHE A 106 15.67 16.66 -2.58
CA PHE A 106 15.29 17.15 -1.26
C PHE A 106 16.12 16.51 -0.16
N ARG A 107 16.22 17.22 0.96
CA ARG A 107 16.82 16.73 2.19
C ARG A 107 15.91 17.08 3.35
N LEU A 108 15.53 16.09 4.14
CA LEU A 108 14.70 16.24 5.34
C LEU A 108 15.50 15.82 6.56
N SER A 109 15.41 16.60 7.64
CA SER A 109 16.08 16.28 8.90
C SER A 109 15.12 16.49 10.05
N PHE A 110 14.67 15.41 10.66
CA PHE A 110 13.79 15.49 11.83
C PHE A 110 14.43 14.80 13.04
N MET A 111 14.14 15.37 14.21
CA MET A 111 14.50 14.83 15.50
C MET A 111 13.23 14.81 16.34
N VAL A 112 12.87 13.64 16.83
CA VAL A 112 11.68 13.43 17.66
C VAL A 112 12.13 12.84 18.97
N GLU A 113 11.74 13.49 20.06
CA GLU A 113 11.75 12.85 21.37
C GLU A 113 10.51 11.94 21.44
N ALA A 114 10.74 10.63 21.34
CA ALA A 114 9.68 9.62 21.29
C ALA A 114 9.11 9.28 22.68
N SER A 115 9.82 9.64 23.75
CA SER A 115 9.45 9.34 25.15
C SER A 115 7.99 9.69 25.48
N PRO A 116 7.49 10.91 25.18
CA PRO A 116 6.12 11.30 25.55
C PRO A 116 5.07 10.47 24.82
N MET A 117 5.33 10.10 23.56
CA MET A 117 4.41 9.28 22.77
C MET A 117 4.42 7.82 23.25
N LEU A 118 5.59 7.25 23.50
CA LEU A 118 5.73 5.89 24.00
C LEU A 118 5.09 5.71 25.38
N LYS A 119 5.26 6.68 26.29
CA LYS A 119 4.56 6.73 27.58
C LYS A 119 3.04 6.73 27.41
N LYS A 120 2.50 7.56 26.49
CA LYS A 120 1.07 7.59 26.17
C LYS A 120 0.55 6.28 25.57
N MET A 121 1.40 5.54 24.85
CA MET A 121 1.07 4.22 24.29
C MET A 121 1.20 3.07 25.31
N GLY A 122 1.56 3.37 26.56
CA GLY A 122 1.64 2.38 27.65
C GLY A 122 3.06 1.91 27.99
N LEU A 123 4.08 2.38 27.28
CA LEU A 123 5.48 2.09 27.62
C LEU A 123 5.95 3.05 28.72
N VAL A 124 5.64 2.72 29.97
CA VAL A 124 5.95 3.57 31.14
C VAL A 124 7.11 3.00 31.98
N LEU A 125 7.15 1.67 32.16
CA LEU A 125 8.10 1.01 33.07
C LEU A 125 9.57 1.40 32.83
N PRO A 126 10.12 1.41 31.60
CA PRO A 126 11.53 1.72 31.39
C PRO A 126 11.95 3.14 31.82
N PHE A 127 10.99 4.05 31.99
CA PHE A 127 11.22 5.44 32.39
C PHE A 127 11.12 5.63 33.92
N MET A 128 10.87 4.57 34.68
CA MET A 128 10.84 4.60 36.15
C MET A 128 12.20 4.22 36.73
N GLU A 129 12.57 4.87 37.84
CA GLU A 129 13.82 4.59 38.54
C GLU A 129 13.91 3.12 38.96
N GLY A 130 15.04 2.47 38.67
CA GLY A 130 15.28 1.07 39.01
C GLY A 130 14.54 0.06 38.13
N ALA A 131 13.96 0.48 37.00
CA ALA A 131 13.30 -0.44 36.07
C ALA A 131 14.27 -1.27 35.21
N LEU A 132 15.56 -0.92 35.20
CA LEU A 132 16.58 -1.55 34.34
C LEU A 132 17.52 -2.49 35.10
N THR A 133 17.11 -3.00 36.27
CA THR A 133 17.98 -3.83 37.15
C THR A 133 18.44 -5.15 36.55
N GLU A 134 17.75 -5.65 35.51
CA GLU A 134 18.19 -6.85 34.76
C GLU A 134 19.18 -6.52 33.64
N MET A 135 19.29 -5.25 33.25
CA MET A 135 20.18 -4.77 32.19
C MET A 135 21.44 -4.08 32.74
N VAL A 136 21.35 -3.49 33.93
CA VAL A 136 22.43 -2.70 34.55
C VAL A 136 22.48 -3.00 36.05
N GLU A 137 23.68 -3.13 36.61
CA GLU A 137 23.89 -3.38 38.05
C GLU A 137 23.48 -2.19 38.95
N GLU A 138 23.38 -1.00 38.36
CA GLU A 138 22.98 0.22 39.04
C GLU A 138 21.47 0.23 39.34
N ARG A 139 21.14 0.20 40.63
CA ARG A 139 19.76 0.03 41.14
C ARG A 139 18.83 1.22 40.87
N ALA A 140 19.37 2.35 40.42
CA ALA A 140 18.62 3.55 40.09
C ALA A 140 18.57 3.83 38.58
N ALA A 141 19.05 2.92 37.73
CA ALA A 141 19.07 3.16 36.28
C ALA A 141 17.65 3.21 35.68
N TYR A 142 17.40 4.21 34.84
CA TYR A 142 16.18 4.37 34.05
C TYR A 142 16.47 5.07 32.71
N ILE A 143 15.55 4.95 31.77
CA ILE A 143 15.60 5.69 30.51
C ILE A 143 15.08 7.10 30.77
N SER A 144 15.93 8.11 30.60
CA SER A 144 15.48 9.51 30.64
C SER A 144 14.65 9.83 29.40
N ASP A 145 15.26 9.72 28.23
CA ASP A 145 14.68 10.10 26.94
C ASP A 145 15.04 9.12 25.82
N ILE A 146 14.11 8.96 24.88
CA ILE A 146 14.34 8.25 23.64
C ILE A 146 14.28 9.27 22.51
N ILE A 147 15.45 9.56 21.95
CA ILE A 147 15.59 10.53 20.85
C ILE A 147 15.81 9.76 19.55
N GLN A 148 14.90 9.93 18.61
CA GLN A 148 15.03 9.42 17.24
C GLN A 148 15.39 10.58 16.31
N LYS A 149 16.58 10.53 15.73
CA LYS A 149 17.02 11.46 14.69
C LYS A 149 17.07 10.74 13.35
N CYS A 150 16.45 11.31 12.33
CA CYS A 150 16.43 10.77 10.98
C CYS A 150 16.78 11.86 9.98
N ILE A 151 17.62 11.52 9.03
CA ILE A 151 17.99 12.38 7.91
C ILE A 151 17.78 11.56 6.64
N ILE A 152 17.02 12.13 5.71
CA ILE A 152 16.77 11.55 4.39
C ILE A 152 17.27 12.55 3.37
N GLU A 153 18.11 12.10 2.44
CA GLU A 153 18.59 12.89 1.32
C GLU A 153 18.33 12.12 0.04
N VAL A 154 17.59 12.73 -0.88
CA VAL A 154 17.25 12.14 -2.18
C VAL A 154 17.86 13.01 -3.26
N ASN A 155 18.73 12.41 -4.07
CA ASN A 155 19.42 13.04 -5.20
C ASN A 155 19.47 12.09 -6.43
N GLU A 156 20.14 12.53 -7.49
CA GLU A 156 20.23 11.82 -8.78
C GLU A 156 21.07 10.54 -8.70
N GLU A 157 22.02 10.49 -7.77
CA GLU A 157 22.72 9.25 -7.42
C GLU A 157 21.82 8.32 -6.61
N GLY A 158 20.53 8.61 -6.42
CA GLY A 158 19.55 7.90 -5.60
C GLY A 158 19.43 8.46 -4.18
N THR A 159 19.01 7.64 -3.22
CA THR A 159 19.26 7.91 -1.78
C THR A 159 20.72 7.49 -1.44
N LYS A 160 21.65 7.70 -2.38
CA LYS A 160 22.68 6.74 -2.82
C LYS A 160 22.12 5.38 -3.32
N ALA A 161 21.71 5.37 -4.59
CA ALA A 161 21.81 4.29 -5.60
C ALA A 161 21.75 4.86 -7.06
N VAL A 162 22.83 4.70 -7.84
CA VAL A 162 22.92 5.14 -9.26
C VAL A 162 22.09 4.23 -10.17
N ALA A 163 21.31 4.81 -11.08
CA ALA A 163 20.75 4.09 -12.22
C ALA A 163 20.90 4.90 -13.51
N ALA A 164 21.92 4.55 -14.31
CA ALA A 164 22.00 4.94 -15.70
C ALA A 164 21.42 3.82 -16.56
N GLY A 165 20.39 4.12 -17.34
CA GLY A 165 19.80 3.17 -18.28
C GLY A 165 19.00 3.87 -19.36
N ARG A 166 19.65 4.23 -20.48
CA ARG A 166 18.96 4.63 -21.71
C ARG A 166 18.95 3.42 -22.63
N LEU A 167 17.81 2.74 -22.75
CA LEU A 167 17.63 1.65 -23.71
C LEU A 167 16.95 2.23 -24.97
N GLN A 168 17.75 2.53 -25.99
CA GLN A 168 17.26 2.70 -27.35
C GLN A 168 17.53 1.40 -28.12
N ILE A 169 16.48 0.64 -28.41
CA ILE A 169 16.54 -0.46 -29.38
C ILE A 169 15.83 0.02 -30.65
N PRO A 170 16.55 0.35 -31.73
CA PRO A 170 15.94 0.47 -33.05
C PRO A 170 15.85 -0.93 -33.66
N THR A 171 14.66 -1.53 -33.68
CA THR A 171 14.43 -2.73 -34.48
C THR A 171 13.89 -2.35 -35.85
N THR A 172 14.77 -2.41 -36.85
CA THR A 172 14.39 -2.42 -38.26
C THR A 172 13.86 -3.79 -38.68
N ALA A 173 12.75 -3.73 -39.43
CA ALA A 173 12.22 -4.69 -40.40
C ALA A 173 11.40 -5.91 -39.93
N GLY A 174 10.25 -6.10 -40.58
CA GLY A 174 9.58 -7.41 -40.71
C GLY A 174 8.05 -7.36 -40.71
N ARG A 175 7.44 -7.55 -41.89
CA ARG A 175 5.99 -7.51 -42.17
C ARG A 175 5.14 -8.43 -41.28
N GLY A 176 3.96 -7.91 -40.89
CA GLY A 176 2.84 -8.70 -40.36
C GLY A 176 1.72 -7.79 -39.89
N ARG A 177 0.74 -7.51 -40.76
CA ARG A 177 -0.40 -6.62 -40.51
C ARG A 177 -1.37 -7.28 -39.51
N ARG A 178 -1.06 -7.21 -38.22
CA ARG A 178 -2.06 -7.21 -37.15
C ARG A 178 -2.15 -5.78 -36.67
N THR A 179 -3.36 -5.25 -36.54
CA THR A 179 -3.62 -3.95 -35.88
C THR A 179 -3.15 -4.09 -34.43
N ARG A 180 -1.86 -3.86 -34.22
CA ARG A 180 -1.26 -3.76 -32.90
C ARG A 180 -1.77 -2.43 -32.38
N GLU A 181 -2.73 -2.49 -31.47
CA GLU A 181 -3.19 -1.32 -30.73
C GLU A 181 -1.95 -0.55 -30.27
N LYS A 182 -1.92 0.73 -30.62
CA LYS A 182 -0.81 1.60 -30.27
C LYS A 182 -0.72 1.56 -28.74
N PRO A 183 0.42 1.18 -28.14
CA PRO A 183 0.53 1.14 -26.70
C PRO A 183 0.07 2.49 -26.14
N PRO A 184 -0.68 2.50 -25.02
CA PRO A 184 -1.19 3.73 -24.45
C PRO A 184 -0.06 4.75 -24.32
N PRO A 185 -0.33 6.02 -24.63
CA PRO A 185 0.69 7.05 -24.55
C PRO A 185 1.29 7.02 -23.14
N PRO A 186 2.62 7.14 -23.03
CA PRO A 186 3.24 7.12 -21.72
C PRO A 186 2.69 8.27 -20.88
N PHE A 187 2.54 8.04 -19.57
CA PHE A 187 2.11 9.09 -18.65
C PHE A 187 3.32 9.73 -17.99
N ASP A 188 3.24 11.03 -17.72
CA ASP A 188 4.29 11.76 -17.02
C ASP A 188 4.05 11.71 -15.51
N PHE A 189 5.11 11.43 -14.75
CA PHE A 189 5.13 11.57 -13.29
C PHE A 189 5.99 12.78 -12.93
N ILE A 190 5.34 13.88 -12.56
CA ILE A 190 5.99 15.14 -12.19
C ILE A 190 5.53 15.50 -10.77
N ALA A 191 6.41 15.34 -9.79
CA ALA A 191 6.14 15.70 -8.40
C ALA A 191 6.43 17.19 -8.16
N ASP A 192 5.60 18.07 -8.73
CA ASP A 192 5.73 19.54 -8.67
C ASP A 192 4.87 20.22 -7.59
N HIS A 193 4.23 19.44 -6.72
CA HIS A 193 3.39 19.88 -5.61
C HIS A 193 3.55 18.92 -4.41
N PRO A 194 3.07 19.26 -3.20
CA PRO A 194 3.29 18.44 -2.01
C PRO A 194 2.90 16.98 -2.18
N PHE A 195 3.77 16.07 -1.73
CA PHE A 195 3.58 14.63 -1.89
C PHE A 195 4.02 13.84 -0.66
N LEU A 196 3.50 12.62 -0.54
CA LEU A 196 3.89 11.63 0.45
C LEU A 196 4.85 10.62 -0.17
N PHE A 197 5.81 10.12 0.62
CA PHE A 197 6.68 9.04 0.20
C PHE A 197 6.82 7.99 1.31
N LEU A 198 7.09 6.76 0.88
CA LEU A 198 7.39 5.64 1.76
C LEU A 198 8.62 4.92 1.23
N ILE A 199 9.57 4.60 2.11
CA ILE A 199 10.67 3.69 1.82
C ILE A 199 10.31 2.37 2.49
N ARG A 200 10.03 1.35 1.68
CA ARG A 200 9.56 0.05 2.12
C ARG A 200 10.47 -1.05 1.57
N GLU A 201 10.81 -2.00 2.41
CA GLU A 201 11.46 -3.24 2.00
C GLU A 201 10.44 -4.13 1.26
N GLN A 202 10.79 -4.57 0.06
CA GLN A 202 9.81 -5.13 -0.89
C GLN A 202 9.35 -6.55 -0.54
N PHE A 203 10.18 -7.37 0.11
CA PHE A 203 9.86 -8.77 0.38
C PHE A 203 8.99 -8.97 1.64
N THR A 204 9.40 -8.36 2.75
CA THR A 204 8.72 -8.40 4.05
C THR A 204 7.58 -7.40 4.13
N GLY A 205 7.67 -6.34 3.33
CA GLY A 205 6.74 -5.22 3.39
C GLY A 205 6.98 -4.23 4.51
N THR A 206 8.10 -4.36 5.23
CA THR A 206 8.46 -3.47 6.33
C THR A 206 8.65 -2.03 5.84
N VAL A 207 7.99 -1.08 6.48
CA VAL A 207 8.16 0.34 6.20
C VAL A 207 9.34 0.86 7.02
N LEU A 208 10.35 1.37 6.32
CA LEU A 208 11.56 1.93 6.92
C LEU A 208 11.40 3.44 7.19
N PHE A 209 10.78 4.15 6.24
CA PHE A 209 10.52 5.58 6.36
C PHE A 209 9.16 5.96 5.78
N VAL A 210 8.52 6.95 6.40
CA VAL A 210 7.34 7.64 5.88
C VAL A 210 7.60 9.13 6.05
N GLY A 211 7.29 9.91 5.02
CA GLY A 211 7.44 11.35 5.09
C GLY A 211 6.55 12.08 4.10
N GLN A 212 6.43 13.37 4.32
CA GLN A 212 5.79 14.31 3.40
C GLN A 212 6.79 15.37 2.99
N VAL A 213 6.79 15.73 1.70
CA VAL A 213 7.55 16.86 1.18
C VAL A 213 6.56 17.97 0.90
N LEU A 214 6.51 18.96 1.79
CA LEU A 214 5.68 20.16 1.61
C LEU A 214 6.44 21.27 0.87
N ASN A 215 7.75 21.35 1.12
CA ASN A 215 8.67 22.23 0.40
C ASN A 215 10.05 21.54 0.31
N PRO A 216 10.58 21.24 -0.90
CA PRO A 216 11.84 20.51 -1.05
C PRO A 216 13.08 21.34 -0.67
N LEU A 217 12.95 22.66 -0.46
CA LEU A 217 14.03 23.56 -0.08
C LEU A 217 14.18 23.74 1.44
N TYR A 218 13.16 23.35 2.22
CA TYR A 218 13.18 23.44 3.69
C TYR A 218 13.12 22.03 4.29
N GLY A 219 14.15 21.68 5.05
CA GLY A 219 14.34 20.36 5.65
C GLY A 219 14.33 20.37 7.16
#